data_AF-A0A7V4T8L6-F1
#
_entry.id   AF-A0A7V4T8L6-F1
#
_cell.length_a   1.000
_cell.length_b   1.000
_cell.length_c   1.000
_cell.angle_alpha   90.00
_cell.angle_beta   90.00
_cell.angle_gamma   90.00
#
_symmetry.space_group_name_H-M   'P 1'
#
loop_
_entity.id
_entity.type
_entity.pdbx_description
1 polymer ?
#
loop_
_entity_poly.entity_id
_entity_poly.type
_entity_poly.pdbx_seq_one_letter_code
_entity_poly.pdbx_strand_id
1 'polypeptide(L)' 'MEINFECKKCGSIFSSDVGIIKINEQTFRPDFEKPIICPECGIRTIDEVFLTELGQSQMTEATMDI' A
#
# COMPACT_ATOMS: atom_id res chain seq x y z
N MET A 1 3.90 4.00 -8.46
CA MET A 1 3.31 2.65 -8.59
C MET A 1 1.97 2.67 -7.90
N GLU A 2 0.94 2.09 -8.50
CA GLU A 2 -0.39 2.07 -7.89
C GLU A 2 -0.63 0.77 -7.13
N ILE A 3 -1.00 0.88 -5.85
CA ILE A 3 -1.39 -0.24 -5.01
C ILE A 3 -2.84 -0.06 -4.55
N ASN A 4 -3.63 -1.13 -4.64
CA ASN A 4 -5.02 -1.14 -4.22
C ASN A 4 -5.16 -1.56 -2.76
N PHE A 5 -5.86 -0.72 -2.00
CA PHE A 5 -6.04 -0.86 -0.55
C PHE A 5 -7.51 -0.80 -0.18
N GLU A 6 -7.84 -1.40 0.97
CA GLU A 6 -9.09 -1.17 1.69
C GLU A 6 -8.78 -0.45 3.00
N CYS A 7 -9.46 0.68 3.25
CA CYS A 7 -9.26 1.42 4.49
C CYS A 7 -9.94 0.72 5.67
N LYS A 8 -9.19 0.41 6.74
CA LYS A 8 -9.78 -0.19 7.95
C LYS A 8 -10.79 0.71 8.67
N LYS A 9 -10.71 2.03 8.46
CA LYS A 9 -11.56 3.01 9.12
C LYS A 9 -12.91 3.19 8.42
N CYS A 10 -12.92 3.42 7.11
CA CYS A 10 -14.14 3.70 6.36
C CYS A 10 -14.61 2.57 5.44
N GLY A 11 -13.80 1.50 5.26
CA GLY A 11 -14.10 0.37 4.39
C GLY A 11 -13.99 0.66 2.90
N SER A 12 -13.59 1.87 2.50
CA SER A 12 -13.44 2.23 1.09
C SER A 12 -12.27 1.46 0.47
N ILE A 13 -12.52 0.90 -0.72
CA ILE A 13 -11.48 0.35 -1.59
C ILE A 13 -11.00 1.45 -2.53
N PHE A 14 -9.68 1.65 -2.62
CA PHE A 14 -9.07 2.71 -3.42
C PHE A 14 -7.68 2.33 -3.91
N SER A 15 -7.26 2.92 -5.03
CA SER A 15 -5.87 2.85 -5.50
C SER A 15 -5.10 4.08 -5.00
N SER A 16 -3.87 3.86 -4.57
CA SER A 16 -2.96 4.94 -4.14
C SER A 16 -1.65 4.83 -4.90
N ASP A 17 -1.15 5.94 -5.44
CA ASP A 17 0.22 6.00 -5.96
C ASP A 17 1.20 6.08 -4.78
N VAL A 18 1.94 5.00 -4.57
CA VAL A 18 2.88 4.84 -3.44
C VAL A 18 4.33 5.17 -3.82
N GLY A 19 4.57 5.59 -5.06
CA GLY A 19 5.92 5.83 -5.59
C GLY A 19 6.74 4.54 -5.71
N ILE A 20 7.98 4.58 -5.23
CA ILE A 20 8.88 3.42 -5.11
C ILE A 20 8.59 2.68 -3.81
N ILE A 21 8.64 1.35 -3.86
CA ILE A 21 8.49 0.47 -2.70
C ILE A 21 9.87 -0.07 -2.32
N LYS A 22 10.23 0.05 -1.05
CA LYS A 22 11.44 -0.58 -0.49
C LYS A 22 11.03 -1.54 0.61
N ILE A 23 11.72 -2.66 0.75
CA ILE A 23 11.48 -3.57 1.87
C ILE A 23 12.50 -3.25 2.96
N ASN A 24 12.01 -3.00 4.17
CA ASN A 24 12.88 -2.85 5.32
C ASN A 24 13.42 -4.23 5.73
N GLU A 25 14.75 -4.41 5.65
CA GLU A 25 15.38 -5.73 5.88
C GLU A 25 15.28 -6.24 7.33
N GLN A 26 15.01 -5.37 8.30
CA GLN A 26 14.89 -5.77 9.70
C GLN A 26 13.47 -6.18 10.08
N THR A 27 12.48 -5.46 9.54
CA THR A 27 11.06 -5.65 9.88
C THR A 27 10.28 -6.41 8.81
N PHE A 28 10.87 -6.61 7.63
CA PHE A 28 10.24 -7.17 6.44
C PHE A 28 8.96 -6.42 6.02
N ARG A 29 8.85 -5.14 6.38
CA ARG A 29 7.73 -4.27 6.03
C ARG A 29 8.04 -3.40 4.82
N PRO A 30 7.04 -3.11 3.96
CA PRO A 30 7.21 -2.16 2.87
C PRO A 30 7.28 -0.73 3.41
N ASP A 31 8.22 0.03 2.88
CA ASP A 31 8.34 1.48 2.97
C ASP A 31 7.93 2.08 1.62
N PHE A 32 6.96 2.97 1.65
CA PHE A 32 6.41 3.63 0.47
C PHE A 32 6.98 5.04 0.38
N GLU A 33 7.53 5.41 -0.78
CA GLU A 33 8.04 6.77 -1.01
C GLU A 33 6.95 7.84 -0.79
N LYS A 34 5.70 7.50 -1.15
CA LYS A 34 4.55 8.36 -0.97
C LYS A 34 3.58 7.78 0.06
N PRO A 35 2.88 8.62 0.84
CA PRO A 35 1.90 8.17 1.81
C PRO A 35 0.73 7.46 1.13
N ILE A 36 0.10 6.53 1.84
CA ILE A 36 -1.18 5.93 1.42
C ILE A 36 -2.28 6.94 1.71
N ILE A 37 -3.01 7.38 0.68
CA ILE A 37 -4.05 8.41 0.81
C ILE A 37 -5.42 7.80 0.55
N CYS A 38 -6.18 7.59 1.62
CA CYS A 38 -7.60 7.25 1.50
C CYS A 38 -8.38 8.51 1.10
N PRO A 39 -9.27 8.46 0.08
CA PRO A 39 -10.03 9.63 -0.36
C PRO A 39 -10.95 10.20 0.73
N GLU A 40 -11.46 9.35 1.62
CA GLU A 40 -12.38 9.76 2.69
C GLU A 40 -11.66 10.13 3.99
N CYS A 41 -10.56 9.43 4.31
CA CYS A 41 -9.88 9.56 5.60
C CYS A 41 -8.56 10.34 5.53
N GLY A 42 -8.02 10.61 4.34
CA GLY A 42 -6.69 11.18 4.16
C GLY A 42 -5.57 10.16 4.40
N ILE A 43 -4.42 10.65 4.89
CA ILE A 43 -3.20 9.84 5.10
C ILE A 43 -3.49 8.66 6.04
N ARG A 44 -3.06 7.47 5.64
CA ARG A 44 -3.12 6.22 6.41
C ARG A 44 -1.73 5.59 6.49
N THR A 45 -1.47 4.90 7.59
CA THR A 45 -0.33 3.99 7.71
C THR A 45 -0.66 2.61 7.12
N ILE A 46 0.36 1.78 6.85
CA ILE A 46 0.16 0.41 6.33
C ILE A 46 -0.65 -0.47 7.29
N ASP A 47 -0.58 -0.22 8.60
CA ASP A 47 -1.39 -0.93 9.60
C ASP A 47 -2.86 -0.49 9.62
N GLU A 48 -3.21 0.63 8.98
CA GLU A 48 -4.58 1.17 8.88
C GLU A 48 -5.29 0.79 7.57
N VAL A 49 -4.67 -0.04 6.75
CA VAL A 49 -5.24 -0.54 5.49
C VAL A 49 -5.06 -2.05 5.35
N PHE A 50 -5.90 -2.67 4.53
CA PHE A 50 -5.65 -4.01 4.00
C PHE A 50 -5.20 -3.90 2.56
N LEU A 51 -4.35 -4.83 2.11
CA LEU A 51 -4.14 -5.06 0.69
C LEU A 51 -5.31 -5.89 0.18
N THR A 52 -6.01 -5.39 -0.84
CA THR A 52 -6.99 -6.20 -1.56
C THR A 52 -6.26 -7.31 -2.33
N GLU A 53 -7.00 -8.24 -2.94
CA GLU A 53 -6.37 -9.26 -3.80
C GLU A 53 -5.54 -8.62 -4.92
N LEU A 54 -6.06 -7.55 -5.55
CA LEU A 54 -5.32 -6.78 -6.55
C LEU A 54 -4.07 -6.13 -5.93
N GLY A 55 -4.21 -5.52 -4.75
CA GLY A 55 -3.08 -4.93 -4.03
C GLY A 55 -1.97 -5.93 -3.74
N GLN A 56 -2.30 -7.16 -3.37
CA GLN A 56 -1.32 -8.23 -3.13
C GLN A 56 -0.59 -8.62 -4.41
N SER A 57 -1.30 -8.77 -5.53
CA SER A 57 -0.68 -9.04 -6.84
C SER A 57 0.28 -7.93 -7.25
N GLN A 58 -0.16 -6.66 -7.15
CA GLN A 58 0.65 -5.50 -7.47
C GLN A 58 1.91 -5.40 -6.59
N MET A 59 1.78 -5.66 -5.28
CA MET A 59 2.92 -5.71 -4.37
C MET A 59 3.90 -6.83 -4.74
N THR A 60 3.42 -7.96 -5.24
CA THR A 60 4.28 -9.06 -5.65
C THR A 60 5.06 -8.68 -6.90
N GLU A 61 4.39 -8.18 -7.94
CA GLU A 61 5.02 -7.68 -9.17
C GLU A 61 6.08 -6.61 -8.88
N ALA A 62 5.78 -5.68 -7.96
CA ALA A 62 6.69 -4.63 -7.53
C ALA A 62 8.03 -5.14 -6.95
N THR A 63 8.01 -6.35 -6.40
CA THR A 63 9.17 -6.96 -5.72
C THR A 63 9.85 -8.05 -6.56
N MET A 64 9.28 -8.44 -7.70
CA MET A 64 9.88 -9.42 -8.61
C MET A 64 11.01 -8.84 -9.49
N ASP A 65 11.11 -7.51 -9.61
CA ASP A 65 12.15 -6.80 -10.38
C ASP A 65 13.35 -6.33 -9.52
N ILE A 66 13.51 -6.86 -8.30
CA ILE A 66 14.63 -6.54 -7.37
C ILE A 66 15.63 -7.69 -7.32
#